data_AF-A0A7V3AG20-F1
#
_entry.id   AF-A0A7V3AG20-F1
#
_cell.length_a   1.000
_cell.length_b   1.000
_cell.length_c   1.000
_cell.angle_alpha   90.00
_cell.angle_beta   90.00
_cell.angle_gamma   90.00
#
_symmetry.space_group_name_H-M   'P 1'
#
loop_
_entity.id
_entity.type
_entity.pdbx_description
1 polymer ?
#
loop_
_entity_poly.entity_id
_entity_poly.type
_entity_poly.pdbx_seq_one_letter_code
_entity_poly.pdbx_strand_id
1 'polypeptide(L)'
;MTERERIQDLAETLNARGPGRDQAGYPCIWGRCDKALHLENNIHADGQGFCLAVSMPTQRKLTAALEHLAFCDVRQRGDREAVLYLNRMPTEQESWDIRRYLGIRRRRVVSDETLQRLKKQGFKARSSGVGVKTA
;
A
#
# COMPACT_ATOMS: atom_id res chain seq x y z
N MET A 1 -4.82 -10.48 -17.53
CA MET A 1 -4.92 -9.61 -16.34
C MET A 1 -3.64 -8.80 -16.23
N THR A 2 -3.75 -7.48 -16.16
CA THR A 2 -2.65 -6.53 -16.06
C THR A 2 -2.17 -6.38 -14.61
N GLU A 3 -0.96 -5.86 -14.40
CA GLU A 3 -0.45 -5.56 -13.04
C GLU A 3 -1.36 -4.59 -12.29
N ARG A 4 -1.96 -3.63 -13.00
CA ARG A 4 -2.91 -2.67 -12.42
C ARG A 4 -4.16 -3.37 -11.88
N GLU A 5 -4.74 -4.28 -12.65
CA GLU A 5 -5.91 -5.06 -12.23
C GLU A 5 -5.57 -5.93 -11.01
N ARG A 6 -4.39 -6.58 -11.02
CA ARG A 6 -3.93 -7.37 -9.88
C ARG A 6 -3.79 -6.55 -8.59
N ILE A 7 -3.21 -5.36 -8.69
CA ILE A 7 -3.10 -4.45 -7.53
C ILE A 7 -4.48 -3.96 -7.08
N GLN A 8 -5.41 -3.72 -8.01
CA GLN A 8 -6.78 -3.37 -7.67
C GLN A 8 -7.45 -4.48 -6.87
N ASP A 9 -7.38 -5.72 -7.34
CA ASP A 9 -7.96 -6.88 -6.67
C ASP A 9 -7.35 -7.07 -5.28
N LEU A 10 -6.01 -6.98 -5.17
CA LEU A 10 -5.34 -7.05 -3.87
C LEU A 10 -5.79 -5.90 -2.95
N ALA A 11 -5.93 -4.67 -3.47
CA ALA A 11 -6.40 -3.55 -2.66
C ALA A 11 -7.82 -3.78 -2.15
N GLU A 12 -8.67 -4.48 -2.92
CA GLU A 12 -10.00 -4.87 -2.47
C GLU A 12 -9.95 -5.94 -1.37
N THR A 13 -9.14 -6.99 -1.55
CA THR A 13 -8.89 -8.02 -0.52
C THR A 13 -8.35 -7.40 0.76
N LEU A 14 -7.37 -6.50 0.65
CA LEU A 14 -6.81 -5.75 1.77
C LEU A 14 -7.76 -4.69 2.30
N ASN A 15 -8.92 -4.44 1.67
CA ASN A 15 -9.78 -3.30 1.97
C ASN A 15 -8.99 -1.98 2.13
N ALA A 16 -8.04 -1.77 1.22
CA ALA A 16 -7.12 -0.65 1.18
C ALA A 16 -7.49 0.32 0.06
N ARG A 17 -6.97 1.54 0.14
CA ARG A 17 -7.06 2.48 -0.97
C ARG A 17 -5.96 2.14 -1.99
N GLY A 18 -6.33 2.00 -3.26
CA GLY A 18 -5.40 1.72 -4.35
C GLY A 18 -6.15 1.45 -5.65
N PRO A 19 -5.42 1.24 -6.78
CA PRO A 19 -3.99 1.47 -6.94
C PRO A 19 -3.63 2.97 -6.89
N GLY A 20 -2.56 3.30 -6.17
CA GLY A 20 -1.80 4.52 -6.39
C GLY A 20 -0.82 4.36 -7.56
N ARG A 21 0.15 5.26 -7.65
CA ARG A 21 1.31 5.13 -8.53
C ARG A 21 2.58 5.49 -7.76
N ASP A 22 3.67 4.79 -8.06
CA ASP A 22 5.00 5.16 -7.61
C ASP A 22 5.59 6.31 -8.45
N GLN A 23 6.85 6.67 -8.17
CA GLN A 23 7.55 7.74 -8.89
C GLN A 23 7.81 7.42 -10.37
N ALA A 24 7.91 6.13 -10.73
CA ALA A 24 8.07 5.67 -12.11
C ALA A 24 6.71 5.44 -12.81
N GLY A 25 5.59 5.62 -12.10
CA GLY A 25 4.24 5.49 -12.62
C GLY A 25 3.65 4.08 -12.50
N TYR A 26 4.35 3.13 -11.89
CA TYR A 26 3.85 1.76 -11.71
C TYR A 26 2.73 1.70 -10.67
N PRO A 27 1.67 0.90 -10.90
CA PRO A 27 0.59 0.72 -9.93
C PRO A 27 1.09 0.11 -8.63
N CYS A 28 0.67 0.69 -7.49
CA CYS A 28 1.05 0.18 -6.17
C CYS A 28 -0.01 0.43 -5.09
N ILE A 29 0.12 -0.26 -3.96
CA ILE A 29 -0.61 0.06 -2.72
C ILE A 29 0.35 0.74 -1.75
N TRP A 30 0.04 1.96 -1.34
CA TRP A 30 0.87 2.71 -0.40
C TRP A 30 0.58 2.32 1.06
N GLY A 31 1.65 1.96 1.76
CA GLY A 31 1.71 1.84 3.21
C GLY A 31 2.17 3.13 3.87
N ARG A 32 2.65 2.98 5.11
CA ARG A 32 3.27 4.07 5.86
C ARG A 32 4.67 4.34 5.32
N CYS A 33 4.98 5.61 5.11
CA CYS A 33 6.35 6.10 4.95
C CYS A 33 6.98 6.31 6.34
N ASP A 34 8.12 5.68 6.61
CA ASP A 34 8.94 6.05 7.77
C ASP A 34 9.86 7.21 7.37
N LYS A 35 9.54 8.40 7.89
CA LYS A 35 10.28 9.63 7.59
C LYS A 35 11.76 9.55 8.00
N ALA A 36 12.11 8.72 8.97
CA ALA A 36 13.49 8.57 9.42
C ALA A 36 14.32 7.69 8.47
N LEU A 37 13.65 6.88 7.64
CA LEU A 37 14.28 5.96 6.69
C LEU A 37 14.21 6.46 5.25
N HIS A 38 13.33 7.42 4.95
CA HIS A 38 13.00 7.83 3.57
C HIS A 38 12.58 6.65 2.67
N LEU A 39 12.15 5.55 3.29
CA LEU A 39 11.65 4.35 2.63
C LEU A 39 10.14 4.28 2.81
N GLU A 40 9.46 3.97 1.71
CA GLU A 40 8.02 3.88 1.67
C GLU A 40 7.61 2.42 1.61
N ASN A 41 6.80 1.98 2.58
CA ASN A 41 6.18 0.67 2.48
C ASN A 41 5.21 0.69 1.31
N ASN A 42 5.34 -0.27 0.39
CA ASN A 42 4.46 -0.38 -0.76
C ASN A 42 4.29 -1.83 -1.19
N ILE A 43 3.29 -2.06 -2.03
CA ILE A 43 3.05 -3.36 -2.66
C ILE A 43 2.90 -3.17 -4.15
N HIS A 44 3.64 -3.98 -4.91
CA HIS A 44 3.59 -4.07 -6.37
C HIS A 44 3.15 -5.47 -6.80
N ALA A 45 2.47 -5.57 -7.94
CA ALA A 45 2.24 -6.86 -8.57
C ALA A 45 3.54 -7.28 -9.27
N ASP A 46 3.88 -8.57 -9.19
CA ASP A 46 5.06 -9.11 -9.84
C ASP A 46 4.73 -10.51 -10.38
N GLY A 47 4.58 -10.61 -11.70
CA GLY A 47 4.21 -11.85 -12.38
C GLY A 47 2.93 -12.47 -11.81
N GLN A 48 3.09 -13.58 -11.07
CA GLN A 48 2.00 -14.34 -10.45
C GLN A 48 1.71 -13.98 -8.99
N GLY A 49 2.50 -13.10 -8.38
CA GLY A 49 2.37 -12.71 -6.98
C GLY A 49 2.47 -11.21 -6.77
N PHE A 50 2.93 -10.86 -5.57
CA PHE A 50 3.04 -9.49 -5.09
C PHE A 50 4.36 -9.30 -4.34
N CYS A 51 5.06 -8.22 -4.65
CA CYS A 51 6.26 -7.78 -3.96
C CYS A 51 5.89 -6.73 -2.91
N LEU A 52 6.26 -6.99 -1.65
CA LEU A 52 5.97 -6.14 -0.50
C LEU A 52 7.28 -5.55 0.01
N ALA A 53 7.45 -4.24 -0.11
CA ALA A 53 8.52 -3.52 0.57
C ALA A 53 8.07 -3.18 2.00
N VAL A 54 8.79 -3.68 3.00
CA VAL A 54 8.53 -3.41 4.42
C VAL A 54 9.74 -2.78 5.07
N SER A 55 9.53 -1.65 5.72
CA SER A 55 10.51 -0.93 6.52
C SER A 55 9.95 -0.69 7.91
N MET A 56 10.83 -0.78 8.91
CA MET A 56 10.50 -0.63 10.33
C MET A 56 11.51 0.29 11.01
N PRO A 57 11.09 1.08 12.03
CA PRO A 57 11.98 2.01 12.71
C PRO A 57 13.23 1.36 13.33
N THR A 58 13.12 0.08 13.70
CA THR A 58 14.19 -0.70 14.34
C THR A 58 14.24 -2.13 13.81
N GLN A 59 15.43 -2.75 13.85
CA GLN A 59 15.64 -4.15 13.46
C GLN A 59 14.76 -5.12 14.25
N ARG A 60 14.59 -4.86 15.56
CA ARG A 60 13.70 -5.66 16.42
C ARG A 60 12.25 -5.64 15.93
N LYS A 61 11.74 -4.48 15.49
CA LYS A 61 10.40 -4.36 14.91
C LYS A 61 10.29 -5.06 13.56
N LEU A 62 11.35 -5.03 12.76
CA LEU A 62 11.42 -5.80 11.52
C LEU A 62 11.33 -7.30 11.80
N THR A 63 12.13 -7.83 12.72
CA THR A 63 12.07 -9.26 13.08
C THR A 63 10.67 -9.69 13.50
N ALA A 64 10.03 -8.92 14.39
CA ALA A 64 8.65 -9.20 14.78
C ALA A 64 7.68 -9.12 13.58
N ALA A 65 7.83 -8.14 12.69
CA ALA A 65 7.00 -8.06 11.49
C ALA A 65 7.16 -9.29 10.58
N LEU A 66 8.40 -9.78 10.40
CA LEU A 66 8.67 -10.96 9.58
C LEU A 66 8.08 -12.24 10.19
N GLU A 67 8.05 -12.38 11.51
CA GLU A 67 7.39 -13.50 12.19
C GLU A 67 5.88 -13.53 11.88
N HIS A 68 5.23 -12.36 11.88
CA HIS A 68 3.81 -12.24 11.54
C HIS A 68 3.52 -12.32 10.03
N LEU A 69 4.51 -12.04 9.18
CA LEU A 69 4.43 -12.11 7.73
C LEU A 69 5.12 -13.38 7.18
N ALA A 70 5.26 -14.42 8.00
CA ALA A 70 5.95 -15.67 7.64
C ALA A 70 5.25 -16.47 6.52
N PHE A 71 4.03 -16.10 6.14
CA PHE A 71 3.33 -16.62 4.96
C PHE A 71 3.84 -16.03 3.63
N CYS A 72 4.69 -15.00 3.69
CA CYS A 72 5.42 -14.48 2.53
C CYS A 72 6.85 -15.06 2.49
N ASP A 73 7.37 -15.24 1.30
CA ASP A 73 8.79 -15.59 1.11
C ASP A 73 9.66 -14.35 1.31
N VAL A 74 10.67 -14.42 2.17
CA VAL A 74 11.66 -13.35 2.30
C VAL A 74 12.62 -13.41 1.10
N ARG A 75 12.65 -12.35 0.27
CA ARG A 75 13.54 -12.24 -0.89
C ARG A 75 14.80 -11.46 -0.58
N GLN A 76 14.67 -10.39 0.19
CA GLN A 76 15.79 -9.58 0.65
C GLN A 76 15.55 -9.16 2.09
N ARG A 77 16.63 -9.06 2.87
CA ARG A 77 16.59 -8.61 4.25
C ARG A 77 17.79 -7.72 4.54
N GLY A 78 17.54 -6.46 4.87
CA GLY A 78 18.50 -5.54 5.45
C GLY A 78 18.28 -5.40 6.97
N ASP A 79 18.90 -4.36 7.55
CA ASP A 79 18.83 -4.12 8.99
C ASP A 79 17.44 -3.66 9.44
N ARG A 80 16.80 -2.80 8.65
CA ARG A 80 15.51 -2.17 8.97
C ARG A 80 14.48 -2.27 7.86
N GLU A 81 14.80 -3.01 6.81
CA GLU A 81 13.96 -3.22 5.65
C GLU A 81 14.02 -4.67 5.17
N ALA A 82 12.97 -5.09 4.48
CA ALA A 82 12.92 -6.37 3.78
C ALA A 82 12.03 -6.26 2.56
N VAL A 83 12.29 -7.14 1.59
CA VAL A 83 11.41 -7.38 0.44
C VAL A 83 10.82 -8.76 0.60
N LEU A 84 9.49 -8.84 0.64
CA LEU A 84 8.74 -10.07 0.79
C LEU A 84 7.96 -10.37 -0.49
N TYR A 85 7.74 -11.65 -0.78
CA TYR A 85 6.96 -12.09 -1.91
C TYR A 85 5.75 -12.90 -1.45
N LEU A 86 4.56 -12.46 -1.87
CA LEU A 86 3.30 -13.16 -1.64
C LEU A 86 2.81 -13.75 -2.97
N ASN A 87 2.81 -15.06 -3.10
CA ASN A 87 2.51 -15.76 -4.35
C ASN A 87 1.01 -16.00 -4.64
N ARG A 88 0.12 -15.50 -3.78
CA ARG A 88 -1.35 -15.71 -3.86
C ARG A 88 -2.11 -14.54 -3.26
N MET A 89 -3.45 -14.55 -3.35
CA MET A 89 -4.25 -13.61 -2.56
C MET A 89 -4.17 -13.97 -1.06
N PRO A 90 -4.07 -12.96 -0.18
CA PRO A 90 -4.02 -13.19 1.26
C PRO A 90 -5.40 -13.58 1.80
N THR A 91 -5.42 -14.33 2.89
CA THR A 91 -6.62 -14.54 3.71
C THR A 91 -7.01 -13.26 4.45
N GLU A 92 -8.14 -13.26 5.14
CA GLU A 92 -8.57 -12.10 5.95
C GLU A 92 -7.56 -11.75 7.06
N GLN A 93 -7.03 -12.76 7.75
CA GLN A 93 -6.05 -12.59 8.81
C GLN A 93 -4.72 -12.07 8.24
N GLU A 94 -4.22 -12.69 7.17
CA GLU A 94 -3.00 -12.23 6.48
C GLU A 94 -3.16 -10.79 5.96
N SER A 95 -4.35 -10.44 5.47
CA SER A 95 -4.67 -9.08 5.05
C SER A 95 -4.61 -8.09 6.22
N TRP A 96 -5.01 -8.51 7.43
CA TRP A 96 -4.85 -7.71 8.63
C TRP A 96 -3.39 -7.52 9.00
N ASP A 97 -2.58 -8.58 8.96
CA ASP A 97 -1.15 -8.52 9.26
C ASP A 97 -0.40 -7.64 8.26
N ILE A 98 -0.66 -7.81 6.96
CA ILE A 98 -0.12 -6.95 5.89
C ILE A 98 -0.44 -5.49 6.18
N ARG A 99 -1.72 -5.16 6.44
CA ARG A 99 -2.10 -3.77 6.73
C ARG A 99 -1.38 -3.22 7.96
N ARG A 100 -1.30 -4.01 9.02
CA ARG A 100 -0.71 -3.61 10.30
C ARG A 100 0.77 -3.27 10.12
N TYR A 101 1.53 -4.15 9.49
CA TYR A 101 2.98 -4.02 9.41
C TYR A 101 3.43 -3.10 8.28
N LEU A 102 2.74 -3.10 7.14
CA LEU A 102 3.03 -2.10 6.09
C LEU A 102 2.45 -0.73 6.44
N GLY A 103 1.55 -0.63 7.43
CA GLY A 103 0.89 0.61 7.81
C GLY A 103 -0.13 1.09 6.77
N ILE A 104 -0.70 0.15 6.01
CA ILE A 104 -1.74 0.43 5.01
C ILE A 104 -3.06 0.72 5.74
N ARG A 105 -3.64 1.88 5.45
CA ARG A 105 -4.90 2.29 6.07
C ARG A 105 -6.07 1.55 5.42
N ARG A 106 -6.89 0.90 6.26
CA ARG A 106 -8.17 0.34 5.85
C ARG A 106 -9.10 1.46 5.34
N ARG A 107 -9.82 1.22 4.24
CA ARG A 107 -10.88 2.11 3.77
C ARG A 107 -12.00 2.14 4.82
N ARG A 108 -12.44 3.34 5.17
CA ARG A 108 -13.63 3.50 6.02
C ARG A 108 -14.84 3.14 5.18
N VAL A 109 -15.71 2.28 5.71
CA VAL A 109 -17.07 2.16 5.20
C VAL A 109 -17.80 3.41 5.65
N VAL A 110 -18.18 4.24 4.68
CA VAL A 110 -18.93 5.46 4.94
C VAL A 110 -20.39 5.13 4.66
N SER A 111 -21.29 5.41 5.62
CA SER A 111 -22.73 5.21 5.39
C SER A 111 -23.22 6.09 4.24
N ASP A 112 -24.28 5.66 3.57
CA ASP A 112 -24.86 6.40 2.44
C ASP A 112 -25.28 7.82 2.85
N GLU A 113 -25.81 7.99 4.06
CA GLU A 113 -26.14 9.31 4.63
C GLU A 113 -24.91 10.21 4.76
N THR A 114 -23.79 9.63 5.24
CA THR A 114 -22.53 10.38 5.37
C THR A 114 -21.94 10.71 4.00
N LEU A 115 -22.04 9.80 3.02
CA LEU A 115 -21.66 10.06 1.63
C LEU A 115 -22.49 11.20 1.02
N GLN A 116 -23.81 11.21 1.23
CA GLN A 116 -24.69 12.29 0.76
C GLN A 116 -24.33 13.63 1.41
N ARG A 117 -24.00 13.64 2.71
CA ARG A 117 -23.54 14.85 3.41
C ARG A 117 -22.22 15.38 2.83
N LEU A 118 -21.26 14.49 2.56
CA LEU A 118 -19.97 14.86 1.98
C LEU A 118 -20.09 15.35 0.52
N LYS A 119 -20.99 14.76 -0.28
CA LYS A 119 -21.29 15.24 -1.64
C LYS A 119 -21.88 16.66 -1.63
N LYS A 120 -22.78 16.96 -0.68
CA LYS A 120 -23.38 18.29 -0.51
C LYS A 120 -22.38 19.36 -0.06
N GLN A 121 -21.33 18.97 0.67
CA GLN A 121 -20.32 19.90 1.21
C GLN A 121 -19.26 20.33 0.18
N GLY A 122 -19.35 19.87 -1.08
CA GLY A 122 -18.50 20.34 -2.17
C GLY A 122 -17.02 20.06 -1.92
N PHE A 123 -16.53 18.88 -2.28
CA PHE A 123 -15.09 18.68 -2.44
C PHE A 123 -14.59 19.62 -3.54
N LYS A 124 -13.99 20.75 -3.16
CA LYS A 124 -13.16 21.54 -4.07
C LYS A 124 -12.02 20.64 -4.52
N ALA A 125 -12.12 20.07 -5.71
CA ALA A 125 -11.00 19.50 -6.41
C ALA A 125 -9.91 20.58 -6.45
N ARG A 126 -8.73 20.30 -5.88
CA ARG A 126 -7.57 21.16 -6.10
C ARG A 126 -7.23 21.04 -7.58
N SER A 127 -7.60 22.04 -8.37
CA SER A 127 -7.08 22.23 -9.71
C SER A 127 -5.58 22.53 -9.58
N SER A 128 -4.76 21.54 -9.87
CA SER A 128 -3.33 21.74 -10.09
C SER A 128 -3.18 22.63 -11.33
N GLY A 129 -3.02 23.93 -11.12
CA GLY A 129 -2.72 24.88 -12.18
C GLY A 129 -1.34 24.55 -12.77
N VAL A 130 -1.33 23.97 -13.96
CA VAL A 130 -0.15 23.92 -14.82
C VAL A 130 0.03 25.32 -15.39
N GLY A 131 0.86 26.14 -14.75
CA GLY A 131 1.33 27.39 -15.31
C GLY A 131 2.32 27.09 -16.45
N VAL A 132 1.84 27.16 -17.69
CA VAL A 132 2.69 27.21 -18.88
C VAL A 132 3.42 28.55 -18.85
N LYS A 133 4.75 28.51 -18.68
CA LYS A 133 5.61 29.65 -18.99
C LYS A 133 5.80 29.66 -20.51
N THR A 134 5.17 30.60 -21.19
CA THR A 134 5.59 31.00 -22.55
C THR A 134 6.82 31.89 -22.44
N ALA A 135 7.71 31.71 -23.42
CA ALA A 135 9.05 32.29 -23.56
C ALA A 135 9.08 33.82 -23.54
#